data_AF-A0A433DXS3-F1
#
_entry.id   AF-A0A433DXS3-F1
#
_cell.length_a   1.000
_cell.length_b   1.000
_cell.length_c   1.000
_cell.angle_alpha   90.00
_cell.angle_beta   90.00
_cell.angle_gamma   90.00
#
_symmetry.space_group_name_H-M   'P 1'
#
loop_
_entity.id
_entity.type
_entity.pdbx_description
1 polymer ?
#
loop_
_entity_poly.entity_id
_entity_poly.type
_entity_poly.pdbx_seq_one_letter_code
_entity_poly.pdbx_strand_id
1 'polypeptide(L)'
;MTTNPRTWGSGETVTAALLNQEIRDQFNSMFDAWTPYTPTWAGATTNPVIGANGTLVGRYMKWGRTCQVRIDLLMGSTTTYGSGGWSLSLPFAAHSSGAQLGLAHAFQSQRYAGQINVAPAASVGLVFFPTTGSPANLAWSSSSVPFTWASGGRLTAQLTYETAT
;
A
#
# COMPACT_ATOMS: atom_id res chain seq x y z
N MET A 1 5.01 -2.48 16.63
CA MET A 1 5.37 -1.95 17.96
C MET A 1 4.26 -1.05 18.42
N THR A 2 3.58 -1.43 19.49
CA THR A 2 2.39 -0.76 20.01
C THR A 2 2.71 0.42 20.92
N THR A 3 3.92 0.48 21.48
CA THR A 3 4.39 1.59 22.32
C THR A 3 5.91 1.77 22.19
N ASN A 4 6.41 2.93 22.60
CA ASN A 4 7.85 3.11 22.85
C ASN A 4 8.22 2.32 24.12
N PRO A 5 9.22 1.42 24.07
CA PRO A 5 9.64 0.68 25.25
C PRO A 5 10.02 1.61 26.40
N ARG A 6 9.62 1.25 27.62
CA ARG A 6 9.98 2.04 28.81
C ARG A 6 11.48 2.00 29.08
N THR A 7 12.00 3.07 29.67
CA THR A 7 13.34 3.08 30.29
C THR A 7 13.25 2.47 31.69
N TRP A 8 14.19 1.59 32.05
CA TRP A 8 14.22 0.92 33.35
C TRP A 8 15.22 1.59 34.30
N GLY A 9 14.79 1.82 35.53
CA GLY A 9 15.63 2.27 36.63
C GLY A 9 16.22 1.11 37.43
N SER A 10 17.34 1.36 38.12
CA SER A 10 17.91 0.40 39.06
C SER A 10 16.96 0.16 40.24
N GLY A 11 16.76 -1.11 40.62
CA GLY A 11 15.93 -1.50 41.77
C GLY A 11 14.42 -1.50 41.51
N GLU A 12 13.97 -1.26 40.28
CA GLU A 12 12.54 -1.29 39.95
C GLU A 12 11.96 -2.71 40.01
N THR A 13 10.74 -2.84 40.53
CA THR A 13 10.01 -4.11 40.52
C THR A 13 9.30 -4.31 39.18
N VAL A 14 9.66 -5.38 38.48
CA VAL A 14 8.99 -5.79 37.24
C VAL A 14 7.71 -6.55 37.58
N THR A 15 6.56 -5.92 37.40
CA THR A 15 5.26 -6.54 37.62
C THR A 15 4.81 -7.37 36.42
N ALA A 16 3.85 -8.28 36.61
CA ALA A 16 3.24 -9.02 35.51
C ALA A 16 2.59 -8.09 34.45
N ALA A 17 2.02 -6.95 34.87
CA ALA A 17 1.49 -5.95 33.96
C ALA A 17 2.59 -5.38 33.04
N LEU A 18 3.76 -5.09 33.61
CA LEU A 18 4.91 -4.60 32.84
C LEU A 18 5.49 -5.66 31.90
N LEU A 19 5.55 -6.93 32.31
CA LEU A 19 5.95 -8.03 31.43
C LEU A 19 4.98 -8.18 30.25
N ASN A 20 3.67 -8.09 30.51
CA ASN A 20 2.68 -8.16 29.45
C ASN A 20 2.84 -7.00 28.46
N GLN A 21 2.98 -5.77 28.95
CA GLN A 21 3.08 -4.57 28.11
C GLN A 21 4.39 -4.50 27.32
N GLU A 22 5.52 -4.69 27.99
CA GLU A 22 6.85 -4.40 27.41
C GLU A 22 7.43 -5.59 26.63
N ILE A 23 6.97 -6.82 26.91
CA ILE A 23 7.46 -8.03 26.24
C ILE A 23 6.34 -8.60 25.36
N ARG A 24 5.30 -9.16 25.98
CA ARG A 24 4.27 -9.93 25.26
C ARG A 24 3.60 -9.10 24.18
N ASP A 25 3.12 -7.90 24.52
CA ASP A 25 2.36 -7.06 23.59
C ASP A 25 3.27 -6.51 22.47
N GLN A 26 4.55 -6.22 22.76
CA GLN A 26 5.52 -5.82 21.74
C GLN A 26 5.78 -6.95 20.74
N PHE A 27 6.07 -8.16 21.23
CA PHE A 27 6.29 -9.33 20.37
C PHE A 27 5.04 -9.67 19.57
N ASN A 28 3.87 -9.66 20.21
CA ASN A 28 2.60 -9.87 19.52
C ASN A 28 2.45 -8.87 18.37
N SER A 29 2.74 -7.58 18.59
CA SER A 29 2.64 -6.57 17.52
C SER A 29 3.56 -6.80 16.31
N MET A 30 4.59 -7.63 16.45
CA MET A 30 5.51 -8.00 15.36
C MET A 30 5.08 -9.28 14.63
N PHE A 31 4.24 -10.12 15.26
CA PHE A 31 3.81 -11.41 14.74
C PHE A 31 2.30 -11.53 14.50
N ASP A 32 1.54 -10.47 14.80
CA ASP A 32 0.08 -10.45 14.65
C ASP A 32 -0.35 -10.57 13.18
N ALA A 33 -1.64 -10.79 12.96
CA ALA A 33 -2.23 -10.74 11.63
C ALA A 33 -1.98 -9.38 10.95
N TRP A 34 -2.00 -9.37 9.62
CA TRP A 34 -1.89 -8.13 8.86
C TRP A 34 -3.05 -7.19 9.22
N THR A 35 -2.71 -5.93 9.50
CA THR A 35 -3.68 -4.90 9.86
C THR A 35 -4.42 -4.43 8.60
N PRO A 36 -5.76 -4.49 8.55
CA PRO A 36 -6.52 -3.95 7.44
C PRO A 36 -6.52 -2.42 7.45
N TYR A 37 -6.57 -1.82 6.28
CA TYR A 37 -6.83 -0.39 6.10
C TYR A 37 -7.57 -0.16 4.78
N THR A 38 -8.17 1.01 4.62
CA THR A 38 -8.84 1.40 3.37
C THR A 38 -7.99 2.44 2.63
N PRO A 39 -7.31 2.06 1.54
CA PRO A 39 -6.62 3.01 0.70
C PRO A 39 -7.60 4.02 0.09
N THR A 40 -7.13 5.25 -0.14
CA THR A 40 -7.82 6.21 -1.01
C THR A 40 -7.31 6.04 -2.43
N TRP A 41 -8.19 6.15 -3.41
CA TRP A 41 -7.85 6.12 -4.84
C TRP A 41 -8.13 7.48 -5.46
N ALA A 42 -7.09 8.12 -5.95
CA ALA A 42 -7.17 9.46 -6.54
C ALA A 42 -6.69 9.45 -7.99
N GLY A 43 -7.25 10.36 -8.79
CA GLY A 43 -6.80 10.67 -10.14
C GLY A 43 -6.16 12.05 -10.17
N ALA A 44 -5.27 12.31 -11.13
CA ALA A 44 -4.55 13.59 -11.20
C ALA A 44 -5.46 14.81 -11.40
N THR A 45 -6.66 14.63 -11.98
CA THR A 45 -7.62 15.75 -12.18
C THR A 45 -8.98 15.46 -11.58
N THR A 46 -9.55 14.27 -11.83
CA THR A 46 -10.81 13.84 -11.21
C THR A 46 -10.63 12.49 -10.54
N ASN A 47 -11.24 12.33 -9.38
CA ASN A 47 -11.09 11.11 -8.59
C ASN A 47 -12.00 9.99 -9.11
N PRO A 48 -11.47 8.75 -9.20
CA PRO A 48 -12.26 7.56 -9.42
C PRO A 48 -13.24 7.29 -8.26
N VAL A 49 -14.31 6.57 -8.54
CA VAL A 49 -15.27 6.10 -7.52
C VAL A 49 -15.47 4.60 -7.71
N ILE A 50 -15.30 3.81 -6.65
CA ILE A 50 -15.33 2.34 -6.74
C ILE A 50 -16.69 1.79 -7.18
N GLY A 51 -17.79 2.42 -6.77
CA GLY A 51 -19.14 2.00 -7.15
C GLY A 51 -19.57 0.65 -6.56
N ALA A 52 -20.69 0.12 -7.04
CA ALA A 52 -21.26 -1.14 -6.59
C ALA A 52 -20.43 -2.35 -7.07
N ASN A 53 -20.31 -3.37 -6.22
CA ASN A 53 -19.58 -4.63 -6.47
C ASN A 53 -18.06 -4.49 -6.73
N GLY A 54 -17.52 -3.28 -6.63
CA GLY A 54 -16.07 -3.05 -6.60
C GLY A 54 -15.55 -3.04 -5.16
N THR A 55 -14.26 -3.30 -4.98
CA THR A 55 -13.61 -3.25 -3.67
C THR A 55 -12.25 -2.58 -3.76
N LEU A 56 -11.89 -1.79 -2.75
CA LEU A 56 -10.54 -1.27 -2.55
C LEU A 56 -10.13 -1.58 -1.13
N VAL A 57 -9.24 -2.57 -0.99
CA VAL A 57 -8.80 -3.08 0.30
C VAL A 57 -7.28 -3.03 0.39
N GLY A 58 -6.80 -2.61 1.55
CA GLY A 58 -5.40 -2.59 1.90
C GLY A 58 -5.16 -3.43 3.14
N ARG A 59 -3.97 -4.02 3.22
CA ARG A 59 -3.48 -4.67 4.43
C ARG A 59 -1.99 -4.46 4.55
N TYR A 60 -1.50 -4.29 5.77
CA TYR A 60 -0.08 -4.08 6.02
C TYR A 60 0.40 -4.83 7.25
N MET A 61 1.70 -5.00 7.32
CA MET A 61 2.42 -5.43 8.52
C MET A 61 3.62 -4.49 8.66
N LYS A 62 3.80 -3.92 9.87
CA LYS A 62 4.84 -2.93 10.15
C LYS A 62 5.68 -3.37 11.35
N TRP A 63 7.00 -3.42 11.15
CA TRP A 63 7.98 -3.76 12.15
C TRP A 63 9.11 -2.73 12.14
N GLY A 64 9.27 -1.98 13.24
CA GLY A 64 10.13 -0.81 13.26
C GLY A 64 9.72 0.19 12.17
N ARG A 65 10.66 0.66 11.35
CA ARG A 65 10.43 1.53 10.19
C ARG A 65 10.12 0.77 8.90
N THR A 66 10.15 -0.57 8.91
CA THR A 66 9.83 -1.36 7.72
C THR A 66 8.34 -1.65 7.68
N CYS A 67 7.70 -1.38 6.55
CA CYS A 67 6.31 -1.70 6.30
C CYS A 67 6.18 -2.54 5.03
N GLN A 68 5.57 -3.72 5.14
CA GLN A 68 5.08 -4.45 3.98
C GLN A 68 3.60 -4.17 3.81
N VAL A 69 3.20 -3.83 2.60
CA VAL A 69 1.82 -3.45 2.27
C VAL A 69 1.36 -4.17 1.01
N ARG A 70 0.08 -4.54 0.99
CA ARG A 70 -0.63 -5.05 -0.17
C ARG A 70 -1.92 -4.29 -0.34
N ILE A 71 -2.17 -3.84 -1.57
CA ILE A 71 -3.41 -3.18 -1.99
C ILE A 71 -4.03 -4.02 -3.09
N ASP A 72 -5.31 -4.35 -2.93
CA ASP A 72 -6.11 -5.07 -3.93
C ASP A 72 -7.32 -4.19 -4.29
N LEU A 73 -7.44 -3.85 -5.58
CA LEU A 73 -8.51 -3.07 -6.18
C LEU A 73 -9.25 -3.96 -7.18
N LEU A 74 -10.56 -4.11 -7.00
CA LEU A 74 -11.48 -4.79 -7.90
C LEU A 74 -12.47 -3.77 -8.46
N MET A 75 -12.53 -3.67 -9.77
CA MET A 75 -13.47 -2.82 -10.47
C MET A 75 -14.87 -3.47 -10.47
N GLY A 76 -15.87 -2.70 -10.05
CA GLY A 76 -17.27 -3.04 -10.06
C GLY A 76 -17.99 -2.59 -11.33
N SER A 77 -19.31 -2.82 -11.38
CA SER A 77 -20.13 -2.50 -12.55
C SER A 77 -20.42 -1.01 -12.71
N THR A 78 -20.31 -0.23 -11.63
CA THR A 78 -20.51 1.23 -11.64
C THR A 78 -19.25 1.99 -11.24
N THR A 79 -18.07 1.37 -11.37
CA THR A 79 -16.79 2.05 -11.12
C THR A 79 -16.61 3.18 -12.12
N THR A 80 -16.30 4.37 -11.63
CA THR A 80 -15.80 5.47 -12.46
C THR A 80 -14.28 5.55 -12.32
N TYR A 81 -13.59 5.91 -13.39
CA TYR A 81 -12.12 5.81 -13.48
C TYR A 81 -11.39 7.14 -13.30
N GLY A 82 -12.13 8.21 -13.02
CA GLY A 82 -11.56 9.55 -12.93
C GLY A 82 -10.78 9.94 -14.19
N SER A 83 -9.78 10.80 -14.02
CA SER A 83 -8.90 11.23 -15.11
C SER A 83 -7.47 11.48 -14.65
N GLY A 84 -6.53 11.22 -15.57
CA GLY A 84 -5.10 11.27 -15.29
C GLY A 84 -4.56 10.00 -14.62
N GLY A 85 -3.30 10.08 -14.19
CA GLY A 85 -2.62 8.98 -13.50
C GLY A 85 -3.18 8.74 -12.10
N TRP A 86 -3.29 7.47 -11.73
CA TRP A 86 -3.85 7.05 -10.44
C TRP A 86 -2.81 7.00 -9.32
N SER A 87 -3.22 7.41 -8.13
CA SER A 87 -2.46 7.21 -6.90
C SER A 87 -3.30 6.45 -5.87
N LEU A 88 -2.61 5.62 -5.08
CA LEU A 88 -3.21 4.83 -4.01
C LEU A 88 -2.53 5.20 -2.69
N SER A 89 -3.29 5.50 -1.64
CA SER A 89 -2.67 5.83 -0.36
C SER A 89 -1.99 4.64 0.30
N LEU A 90 -0.88 4.95 0.96
CA LEU A 90 -0.14 4.04 1.83
C LEU A 90 -0.62 4.23 3.27
N PRO A 91 -0.45 3.20 4.13
CA PRO A 91 -0.82 3.32 5.54
C PRO A 91 0.08 4.30 6.31
N PHE A 92 1.31 4.53 5.84
CA PHE A 92 2.28 5.45 6.42
C PHE A 92 3.03 6.21 5.31
N ALA A 93 3.52 7.41 5.61
CA ALA A 93 4.42 8.12 4.71
C ALA A 93 5.75 7.34 4.56
N ALA A 94 6.28 7.29 3.35
CA ALA A 94 7.60 6.74 3.09
C ALA A 94 8.71 7.60 3.70
N HIS A 95 9.88 7.00 3.91
CA HIS A 95 11.08 7.72 4.35
C HIS A 95 11.46 8.81 3.33
N SER A 96 12.12 9.87 3.80
CA SER A 96 12.44 11.05 2.98
C SER A 96 13.66 10.87 2.06
N SER A 97 14.23 9.66 1.98
CA SER A 97 15.35 9.35 1.11
C SER A 97 15.07 8.15 0.20
N GLY A 98 15.36 8.30 -1.08
CA GLY A 98 15.24 7.24 -2.08
C GLY A 98 13.79 6.94 -2.46
N ALA A 99 13.58 6.62 -3.74
CA ALA A 99 12.29 6.09 -4.18
C ALA A 99 12.13 4.66 -3.67
N GLN A 100 10.93 4.33 -3.20
CA GLN A 100 10.59 2.97 -2.78
C GLN A 100 9.87 2.28 -3.94
N LEU A 101 10.30 1.08 -4.29
CA LEU A 101 9.82 0.35 -5.47
C LEU A 101 9.20 -0.97 -5.05
N GLY A 102 8.08 -1.32 -5.67
CA GLY A 102 7.37 -2.56 -5.45
C GLY A 102 6.79 -3.11 -6.74
N LEU A 103 6.12 -4.24 -6.62
CA LEU A 103 5.50 -4.93 -7.74
C LEU A 103 4.02 -4.56 -7.83
N ALA A 104 3.52 -4.47 -9.06
CA ALA A 104 2.09 -4.39 -9.32
C ALA A 104 1.70 -5.40 -10.40
N HIS A 105 0.43 -5.80 -10.43
CA HIS A 105 -0.12 -6.51 -11.56
C HIS A 105 -1.56 -6.09 -11.82
N ALA A 106 -1.91 -6.00 -13.10
CA ALA A 106 -3.27 -5.79 -13.56
C ALA A 106 -3.80 -7.05 -14.22
N PHE A 107 -5.11 -7.30 -14.10
CA PHE A 107 -5.78 -8.42 -14.73
C PHE A 107 -7.21 -8.03 -15.15
N GLN A 108 -7.58 -8.38 -16.38
CA GLN A 108 -8.97 -8.37 -16.86
C GLN A 108 -9.21 -9.68 -17.64
N SER A 109 -8.64 -9.76 -18.84
CA SER A 109 -8.58 -10.97 -19.67
C SER A 109 -7.14 -11.50 -19.79
N GLN A 110 -6.16 -10.62 -19.69
CA GLN A 110 -4.73 -10.91 -19.68
C GLN A 110 -4.10 -10.30 -18.43
N ARG A 111 -2.94 -10.82 -18.03
CA ARG A 111 -2.18 -10.31 -16.88
C ARG A 111 -1.03 -9.44 -17.36
N TYR A 112 -0.92 -8.26 -16.77
CA TYR A 112 0.16 -7.31 -17.04
C TYR A 112 1.00 -7.14 -15.77
N ALA A 113 2.30 -7.36 -15.89
CA ALA A 113 3.24 -7.01 -14.83
C ALA A 113 3.49 -5.51 -14.84
N GLY A 114 3.60 -4.92 -13.65
CA GLY A 114 3.88 -3.51 -13.45
C GLY A 114 4.65 -3.28 -12.17
N GLN A 115 4.80 -2.01 -11.81
CA GLN A 115 5.45 -1.61 -10.57
C GLN A 115 4.65 -0.55 -9.84
N ILE A 116 4.85 -0.47 -8.53
CA ILE A 116 4.40 0.64 -7.70
C ILE A 116 5.63 1.43 -7.25
N ASN A 117 5.59 2.74 -7.45
CA ASN A 117 6.65 3.67 -7.10
C ASN A 117 6.16 4.64 -6.05
N VAL A 118 6.98 4.88 -5.03
CA VAL A 118 6.70 5.85 -3.97
C VAL A 118 7.85 6.83 -3.95
N ALA A 119 7.53 8.11 -4.15
CA ALA A 119 8.51 9.19 -4.03
C ALA A 119 8.96 9.35 -2.58
N PRO A 120 10.15 9.91 -2.32
CA PRO A 120 10.59 10.22 -0.97
C PRO A 120 9.56 11.07 -0.21
N ALA A 121 9.32 10.76 1.06
CA ALA A 121 8.34 11.42 1.94
C ALA A 121 6.87 11.35 1.48
N ALA A 122 6.54 10.59 0.43
CA ALA A 122 5.17 10.49 -0.06
C ALA A 122 4.32 9.52 0.77
N SER A 123 3.03 9.83 0.88
CA SER A 123 2.00 8.97 1.49
C SER A 123 1.15 8.22 0.46
N VAL A 124 1.58 8.24 -0.81
CA VAL A 124 0.87 7.61 -1.92
C VAL A 124 1.84 6.86 -2.82
N GLY A 125 1.40 5.71 -3.33
CA GLY A 125 2.09 4.97 -4.38
C GLY A 125 1.46 5.23 -5.74
N LEU A 126 2.32 5.34 -6.75
CA LEU A 126 1.97 5.52 -8.15
C LEU A 126 2.22 4.22 -8.90
N VAL A 127 1.20 3.70 -9.58
CA VAL A 127 1.31 2.43 -10.31
C VAL A 127 1.66 2.69 -11.77
N PHE A 128 2.60 1.93 -12.31
CA PHE A 128 3.04 2.01 -13.70
C PHE A 128 3.05 0.64 -14.38
N PHE A 129 2.74 0.64 -15.67
CA PHE A 129 2.75 -0.55 -16.52
C PHE A 129 3.53 -0.31 -17.81
N PRO A 130 4.12 -1.36 -18.41
CA PRO A 130 4.85 -1.24 -19.66
C PRO A 130 3.94 -0.87 -20.84
N THR A 131 4.46 -0.01 -21.70
CA THR A 131 3.93 0.31 -23.03
C THR A 131 4.33 -0.77 -24.05
N THR A 132 3.74 -0.75 -25.24
CA THR A 132 3.96 -1.76 -26.30
C THR A 132 5.20 -1.49 -27.18
N GLY A 133 6.21 -0.75 -26.70
CA GLY A 133 7.43 -0.40 -27.45
C GLY A 133 8.61 -1.33 -27.22
N SER A 134 9.67 -1.20 -28.03
CA SER A 134 10.97 -1.84 -27.81
C SER A 134 12.10 -0.78 -27.86
N PRO A 135 12.74 -0.45 -26.72
CA PRO A 135 12.39 -0.86 -25.36
C PRO A 135 11.05 -0.26 -24.89
N ALA A 136 10.35 -0.94 -23.98
CA ALA A 136 9.11 -0.45 -23.42
C ALA A 136 9.36 0.61 -22.34
N ASN A 137 8.75 1.79 -22.49
CA ASN A 137 8.63 2.76 -21.40
C ASN A 137 7.53 2.32 -20.43
N LEU A 138 7.52 2.89 -19.23
CA LEU A 138 6.46 2.70 -18.25
C LEU A 138 5.47 3.87 -18.28
N ALA A 139 4.19 3.56 -18.46
CA ALA A 139 3.09 4.50 -18.43
C ALA A 139 2.37 4.45 -17.08
N TRP A 140 1.96 5.62 -16.60
CA TRP A 140 1.19 5.74 -15.36
C TRP A 140 -0.19 5.08 -15.55
N SER A 141 -0.54 4.16 -14.64
CA SER A 141 -1.86 3.52 -14.62
C SER A 141 -2.95 4.59 -14.56
N SER A 142 -3.96 4.40 -15.39
CA SER A 142 -5.07 5.32 -15.60
C SER A 142 -6.25 4.53 -16.19
N SER A 143 -7.34 5.23 -16.51
CA SER A 143 -8.55 4.62 -17.12
C SER A 143 -8.29 3.77 -18.38
N SER A 144 -7.19 4.00 -19.09
CA SER A 144 -6.80 3.28 -20.31
C SER A 144 -5.45 2.57 -20.22
N VAL A 145 -4.80 2.57 -19.04
CA VAL A 145 -3.48 1.96 -18.83
C VAL A 145 -3.53 0.96 -17.66
N PRO A 146 -3.13 -0.31 -17.86
CA PRO A 146 -2.52 -0.87 -19.07
C PRO A 146 -3.52 -1.25 -20.18
N PHE A 147 -4.80 -1.24 -19.86
CA PHE A 147 -5.91 -1.50 -20.77
C PHE A 147 -7.11 -0.66 -20.33
N THR A 148 -8.16 -0.61 -21.16
CA THR A 148 -9.45 -0.02 -20.74
C THR A 148 -10.09 -0.89 -19.68
N TRP A 149 -10.16 -0.38 -18.46
CA TRP A 149 -10.71 -1.10 -17.32
C TRP A 149 -12.22 -1.29 -17.45
N ALA A 150 -12.72 -2.42 -16.95
CA ALA A 150 -14.13 -2.74 -16.90
C ALA A 150 -14.46 -3.53 -15.61
N SER A 151 -15.73 -3.84 -15.40
CA SER A 151 -16.16 -4.71 -14.29
C SER A 151 -15.37 -6.02 -14.27
N GLY A 152 -14.95 -6.44 -13.09
CA GLY A 152 -14.11 -7.63 -12.89
C GLY A 152 -12.61 -7.38 -13.05
N GLY A 153 -12.19 -6.20 -13.50
CA GLY A 153 -10.79 -5.80 -13.56
C GLY A 153 -10.14 -5.74 -12.20
N ARG A 154 -8.89 -6.18 -12.10
CA ARG A 154 -8.15 -6.27 -10.85
C ARG A 154 -6.81 -5.57 -10.95
N LEU A 155 -6.52 -4.72 -10.00
CA LEU A 155 -5.19 -4.16 -9.77
C LEU A 155 -4.73 -4.60 -8.39
N THR A 156 -3.56 -5.23 -8.33
CA THR A 156 -2.91 -5.55 -7.07
C THR A 156 -1.53 -4.90 -7.06
N ALA A 157 -1.19 -4.25 -5.95
CA ALA A 157 0.14 -3.72 -5.70
C ALA A 157 0.69 -4.26 -4.38
N GLN A 158 1.98 -4.56 -4.35
CA GLN A 158 2.69 -5.01 -3.16
C GLN A 158 4.04 -4.27 -3.06
N LEU A 159 4.34 -3.77 -1.87
CA LEU A 159 5.53 -2.99 -1.60
C LEU A 159 6.05 -3.32 -0.20
N THR A 160 7.37 -3.45 -0.08
CA THR A 160 8.06 -3.34 1.20
C THR A 160 8.86 -2.04 1.15
N TYR A 161 8.65 -1.15 2.12
CA TYR A 161 9.25 0.17 2.13
C TYR A 161 9.62 0.63 3.54
N GLU A 162 10.56 1.57 3.60
CA GLU A 162 10.89 2.28 4.83
C GLU A 162 9.90 3.45 5.04
N THR A 163 9.35 3.56 6.25
CA THR A 163 8.41 4.62 6.65
C THR A 163 9.13 5.77 7.36
N ALA A 164 8.55 6.97 7.32
CA ALA A 164 9.07 8.14 8.02
C ALA A 164 9.07 7.98 9.55
N THR A 165 8.08 7.23 10.06
CA THR A 165 7.86 6.88 11.48
C THR A 165 7.50 5.41 11.58
#